data_AF-A0A843T022-F1
#
_entry.id   AF-A0A843T022-F1
#
_cell.length_a   1.000
_cell.length_b   1.000
_cell.length_c   1.000
_cell.angle_alpha   90.00
_cell.angle_beta   90.00
_cell.angle_gamma   90.00
#
_symmetry.space_group_name_H-M   'P 1'
#
loop_
_entity.id
_entity.type
_entity.pdbx_description
1 polymer ?
#
loop_
_entity_poly.entity_id
_entity_poly.type
_entity_poly.pdbx_seq_one_letter_code
_entity_poly.pdbx_strand_id
1 'polypeptide(L)'
;MFLAPDGCADLRVVLFSGGRGSGALAELVATDPRVALTIAINGYDDGASTGEVRRFLGDALGPSDFRKNASRLARLRQSCNPALVDFVDQRLPGAATFDEVCRLVAELENPGECSAIA
;
A
#
# COMPACT_ATOMS: atom_id res chain seq x y z
N MET A 1 -19.22 29.26 1.38
CA MET A 1 -20.19 28.44 0.61
C MET A 1 -19.73 28.42 -0.83
N PHE A 2 -19.12 27.32 -1.26
CA PHE A 2 -18.88 26.99 -2.67
C PHE A 2 -19.03 25.46 -2.75
N LEU A 3 -20.15 25.01 -3.28
CA LEU A 3 -20.31 23.65 -3.77
C LEU A 3 -20.40 23.82 -5.27
N ALA A 4 -19.38 23.35 -6.00
CA ALA A 4 -19.51 23.19 -7.43
C ALA A 4 -20.62 22.15 -7.69
N PRO A 5 -21.52 22.40 -8.65
CA PRO A 5 -22.44 21.38 -9.10
C PRO A 5 -21.62 20.30 -9.81
N ASP A 6 -22.00 19.04 -9.59
CA ASP A 6 -21.54 17.87 -10.31
C ASP A 6 -20.12 17.38 -10.00
N GLY A 7 -19.95 16.69 -8.86
CA GLY A 7 -19.05 15.52 -8.67
C GLY A 7 -17.58 15.60 -9.10
N CYS A 8 -17.08 16.75 -9.54
CA CYS A 8 -15.77 16.96 -10.09
C CYS A 8 -14.90 17.60 -9.01
N ALA A 9 -13.67 17.11 -8.85
CA ALA A 9 -12.75 17.68 -7.89
C ALA A 9 -12.46 19.16 -8.20
N ASP A 10 -12.74 20.04 -7.24
CA ASP A 10 -12.45 21.49 -7.29
C ASP A 10 -10.95 21.78 -7.32
N LEU A 11 -10.13 20.83 -6.84
CA LEU A 11 -8.68 20.98 -6.74
C LEU A 11 -7.94 19.69 -7.14
N ARG A 12 -6.91 19.82 -7.99
CA ARG A 12 -6.00 18.72 -8.35
C ARG A 12 -4.67 18.89 -7.62
N VAL A 13 -4.25 17.87 -6.89
CA VAL A 13 -3.02 17.88 -6.09
C VAL A 13 -2.11 16.73 -6.55
N VAL A 14 -0.85 17.05 -6.85
CA VAL A 14 0.21 16.05 -7.03
C VAL A 14 1.12 16.08 -5.82
N LEU A 15 1.20 14.96 -5.10
CA LEU A 15 2.04 14.78 -3.93
C LEU A 15 3.26 13.93 -4.28
N PHE A 16 4.44 14.53 -4.25
CA PHE A 16 5.69 13.79 -4.38
C PHE A 16 6.03 13.11 -3.05
N SER A 17 6.28 11.80 -3.09
CA SER A 17 6.34 10.96 -1.90
C SER A 17 7.42 9.88 -2.02
N GLY A 18 7.97 9.50 -0.87
CA GLY A 18 8.65 8.22 -0.68
C GLY A 18 7.80 7.31 0.20
N GLY A 19 8.39 6.65 1.20
CA GLY A 19 7.64 5.69 2.04
C GLY A 19 6.64 6.29 3.02
N ARG A 20 7.11 7.14 3.96
CA ARG A 20 6.28 7.60 5.10
C ARG A 20 6.22 9.11 5.30
N GLY A 21 7.16 9.88 4.78
CA GLY A 21 7.29 11.31 5.08
C GLY A 21 6.08 12.17 4.71
N SER A 22 5.23 11.70 3.80
CA SER A 22 4.04 12.39 3.31
C SER A 22 2.74 11.98 4.01
N GLY A 23 2.79 11.11 5.03
CA GLY A 23 1.59 10.47 5.59
C GLY A 23 0.53 11.43 6.13
N ALA A 24 0.93 12.40 6.94
CA ALA A 24 0.02 13.38 7.53
C ALA A 24 -0.63 14.29 6.47
N LEU A 25 0.15 14.69 5.45
CA LEU A 25 -0.38 15.48 4.35
C LEU A 25 -1.35 14.65 3.49
N ALA A 26 -0.95 13.41 3.15
CA ALA A 26 -1.80 12.50 2.41
C ALA A 26 -3.14 12.25 3.11
N GLU A 27 -3.17 12.12 4.43
CA GLU A 27 -4.40 11.95 5.21
C GLU A 27 -5.37 13.14 5.07
N LEU A 28 -4.85 14.36 5.15
CA LEU A 28 -5.64 15.58 5.02
C LEU A 28 -6.27 15.72 3.62
N VAL A 29 -5.51 15.48 2.54
CA VAL A 29 -6.03 15.61 1.17
C VAL A 29 -6.75 14.36 0.65
N ALA A 30 -6.40 13.17 1.13
CA ALA A 30 -7.00 11.92 0.68
C ALA A 30 -8.32 11.58 1.39
N THR A 31 -8.92 12.49 2.14
CA THR A 31 -10.26 12.30 2.70
C THR A 31 -11.24 13.35 2.18
N ASP A 32 -10.76 14.47 1.64
CA ASP A 32 -11.62 15.49 1.02
C ASP A 32 -12.13 14.98 -0.35
N PRO A 33 -13.45 14.93 -0.59
CA PRO A 33 -14.03 14.52 -1.88
C PRO A 33 -13.85 15.56 -2.99
N ARG A 34 -13.52 16.81 -2.66
CA ARG A 34 -13.26 17.88 -3.64
C ARG A 34 -11.83 17.87 -4.17
N VAL A 35 -10.98 16.98 -3.67
CA VAL A 35 -9.58 16.89 -4.06
C VAL A 35 -9.33 15.63 -4.88
N ALA A 36 -8.86 15.82 -6.11
CA ALA A 36 -8.28 14.76 -6.92
C ALA A 36 -6.78 14.67 -6.60
N LEU A 37 -6.40 13.61 -5.89
CA LEU A 37 -5.02 13.37 -5.45
C LEU A 37 -4.30 12.40 -6.38
N THR A 38 -3.12 12.80 -6.86
CA THR A 38 -2.13 11.92 -7.48
C THR A 38 -0.91 11.85 -6.58
N ILE A 39 -0.43 10.65 -6.25
CA ILE A 39 0.82 10.48 -5.51
C ILE A 39 1.91 10.02 -6.48
N ALA A 40 2.91 10.87 -6.68
CA ALA A 40 4.11 10.56 -7.45
C ALA A 40 5.17 9.97 -6.51
N ILE A 41 5.46 8.68 -6.67
CA ILE A 41 6.32 7.92 -5.74
C ILE A 41 7.68 7.69 -6.40
N ASN A 42 8.78 7.97 -5.68
CA ASN A 42 10.09 7.53 -6.15
C ASN A 42 10.23 6.01 -5.93
N GLY A 43 10.67 5.30 -6.96
CA GLY A 43 10.81 3.84 -6.94
C GLY A 43 12.26 3.38 -6.77
N TYR A 44 13.15 4.25 -6.27
CA TYR A 44 14.60 4.02 -6.36
C TYR A 44 15.23 3.42 -5.10
N ASP A 45 14.46 3.23 -4.02
CA ASP A 45 14.94 2.52 -2.82
C ASP A 45 15.45 1.12 -3.19
N ASP A 46 16.64 0.77 -2.74
CA ASP A 46 17.31 -0.53 -2.90
C ASP A 46 17.76 -1.11 -1.54
N GLY A 47 17.32 -0.53 -0.43
CA GLY A 47 17.67 -1.02 0.91
C GLY A 47 16.90 -2.29 1.30
N ALA A 48 17.52 -3.12 2.14
CA ALA A 48 16.90 -4.24 2.85
C ALA A 48 16.02 -5.13 1.93
N SER A 49 14.77 -5.42 2.35
CA SER A 49 13.85 -6.25 1.58
C SER A 49 13.53 -5.68 0.19
N THR A 50 13.59 -4.35 0.03
CA THR A 50 13.37 -3.70 -1.28
C THR A 50 14.49 -4.11 -2.24
N GLY A 51 15.75 -4.04 -1.80
CA GLY A 51 16.92 -4.43 -2.58
C GLY A 51 16.89 -5.88 -3.03
N GLU A 52 16.55 -6.80 -2.12
CA GLU A 52 16.46 -8.24 -2.43
C GLU A 52 15.46 -8.51 -3.56
N VAL A 53 14.25 -7.95 -3.46
CA VAL A 53 13.22 -8.12 -4.49
C VAL A 53 13.66 -7.51 -5.83
N ARG A 54 14.30 -6.35 -5.83
CA ARG A 54 14.80 -5.72 -7.07
C ARG A 54 15.88 -6.56 -7.76
N ARG A 55 16.80 -7.16 -6.99
CA ARG A 55 17.82 -8.07 -7.52
C ARG A 55 17.20 -9.34 -8.09
N PHE A 56 16.24 -9.91 -7.36
CA PHE A 56 15.53 -11.11 -7.81
C PHE A 56 14.76 -10.88 -9.13
N LEU A 57 14.09 -9.72 -9.27
CA LEU A 57 13.27 -9.40 -10.45
C LEU A 57 14.07 -8.79 -11.62
N GLY A 58 15.37 -8.50 -11.44
CA GLY A 58 16.25 -8.05 -12.52
C GLY A 58 15.88 -6.69 -13.11
N ASP A 59 16.07 -5.62 -12.33
CA ASP A 59 15.85 -4.19 -12.70
C ASP A 59 14.45 -3.63 -12.45
N ALA A 60 13.70 -4.24 -11.52
CA ALA A 60 12.46 -3.65 -11.02
C ALA A 60 12.71 -2.39 -10.17
N LEU A 61 11.73 -1.48 -10.14
CA LEU A 61 11.65 -0.42 -9.13
C LEU A 61 11.37 -1.00 -7.75
N GLY A 62 11.81 -0.32 -6.70
CA GLY A 62 11.65 -0.72 -5.31
C GLY A 62 10.18 -0.73 -4.87
N PRO A 63 9.58 -1.91 -4.57
CA PRO A 63 8.13 -2.01 -4.35
C PRO A 63 7.64 -1.44 -3.01
N SER A 64 8.55 -1.23 -2.05
CA SER A 64 8.22 -0.90 -0.66
C SER A 64 7.46 0.41 -0.50
N ASP A 65 7.86 1.46 -1.22
CA ASP A 65 7.21 2.77 -1.11
C ASP A 65 5.88 2.81 -1.86
N PHE A 66 5.76 2.10 -2.99
CA PHE A 66 4.47 1.89 -3.66
C PHE A 66 3.48 1.20 -2.72
N ARG A 67 3.89 0.09 -2.08
CA ARG A 67 3.05 -0.62 -1.13
C ARG A 67 2.57 0.29 0.01
N LYS A 68 3.48 1.00 0.69
CA LYS A 68 3.12 1.86 1.83
C LYS A 68 2.10 2.95 1.46
N ASN A 69 2.25 3.58 0.29
CA ASN A 69 1.30 4.60 -0.16
C ASN A 69 -0.04 3.98 -0.59
N ALA A 70 -0.01 2.85 -1.30
CA ALA A 70 -1.22 2.13 -1.70
C ALA A 70 -2.03 1.66 -0.49
N SER A 71 -1.39 1.03 0.51
CA SER A 71 -2.04 0.61 1.75
C SER A 71 -2.63 1.79 2.52
N ARG A 72 -1.89 2.90 2.64
CA ARG A 72 -2.39 4.13 3.29
C ARG A 72 -3.64 4.65 2.58
N LEU A 73 -3.59 4.81 1.26
CA LEU A 73 -4.73 5.32 0.49
C LEU A 73 -5.93 4.37 0.56
N ALA A 74 -5.70 3.06 0.49
CA ALA A 74 -6.75 2.06 0.59
C ALA A 74 -7.49 2.14 1.93
N ARG A 75 -6.76 2.37 3.04
CA ARG A 75 -7.37 2.58 4.36
C ARG A 75 -8.14 3.89 4.43
N LEU A 76 -7.53 5.00 4.01
CA LEU A 76 -8.14 6.33 4.09
C LEU A 76 -9.41 6.46 3.23
N ARG A 77 -9.41 5.84 2.05
CA ARG A 77 -10.55 5.85 1.12
C ARG A 77 -11.47 4.64 1.28
N GLN A 78 -11.15 3.73 2.20
CA GLN A 78 -11.86 2.46 2.40
C GLN A 78 -12.07 1.69 1.09
N SER A 79 -11.09 1.74 0.18
CA SER A 79 -11.22 1.25 -1.19
C SER A 79 -10.84 -0.22 -1.36
N CYS A 80 -10.44 -0.89 -0.27
CA CYS A 80 -10.05 -2.29 -0.24
C CYS A 80 -10.46 -2.92 1.10
N ASN A 81 -10.67 -4.24 1.12
CA ASN A 81 -10.90 -4.98 2.35
C ASN A 81 -9.70 -4.80 3.30
N PRO A 82 -9.88 -4.35 4.55
CA PRO A 82 -8.81 -4.15 5.51
C PRO A 82 -7.91 -5.39 5.69
N ALA A 83 -8.47 -6.60 5.66
CA ALA A 83 -7.71 -7.85 5.80
C ALA A 83 -6.71 -8.05 4.65
N LEU A 84 -7.05 -7.64 3.43
CA LEU A 84 -6.11 -7.68 2.29
C LEU A 84 -5.00 -6.64 2.45
N VAL A 85 -5.33 -5.45 2.98
CA VAL A 85 -4.32 -4.43 3.25
C VAL A 85 -3.36 -4.90 4.35
N ASP A 86 -3.90 -5.50 5.43
CA ASP A 86 -3.12 -6.07 6.51
C ASP A 86 -2.20 -7.18 5.98
N PHE A 87 -2.75 -8.09 5.18
CA PHE A 87 -1.97 -9.16 4.55
C PHE A 87 -0.81 -8.63 3.70
N VAL A 88 -1.08 -7.69 2.79
CA VAL A 88 -0.03 -7.08 1.95
C VAL A 88 1.02 -6.34 2.80
N ASP A 89 0.62 -5.77 3.94
CA ASP A 89 1.51 -5.06 4.85
C ASP A 89 2.36 -5.97 5.76
N GLN A 90 2.00 -7.26 5.88
CA GLN A 90 2.73 -8.23 6.69
C GLN A 90 4.15 -8.45 6.17
N ARG A 91 5.04 -8.79 7.10
CA ARG A 91 6.41 -9.23 6.81
C ARG A 91 6.54 -10.66 7.26
N LEU A 92 7.08 -11.50 6.39
CA LEU A 92 7.49 -12.83 6.77
C LEU A 92 8.55 -12.75 7.88
N PRO A 93 8.53 -13.67 8.87
CA PRO A 93 9.63 -13.83 9.81
C PRO A 93 10.96 -14.00 9.06
N GLY A 94 12.06 -13.47 9.60
CA GLY A 94 13.37 -13.61 8.97
C GLY A 94 13.85 -15.07 8.84
N ALA A 95 13.28 -15.96 9.65
CA ALA A 95 13.52 -17.41 9.63
C ALA A 95 12.43 -18.20 8.92
N ALA A 96 11.55 -17.53 8.16
CA ALA A 96 10.43 -18.19 7.48
C ALA A 96 10.92 -19.29 6.52
N THR A 97 10.27 -20.44 6.62
CA THR A 97 10.52 -21.62 5.81
C THR A 97 9.62 -21.63 4.58
N PHE A 98 10.00 -22.41 3.56
CA PHE A 98 9.18 -22.60 2.37
C PHE A 98 7.77 -23.12 2.73
N ASP A 99 7.67 -24.08 3.67
CA ASP A 99 6.40 -24.66 4.11
C ASP A 99 5.49 -23.65 4.82
N GLU A 100 6.05 -22.68 5.55
CA GLU A 100 5.29 -21.57 6.15
C GLU A 100 4.75 -20.63 5.07
N VAL A 101 5.55 -20.32 4.04
CA VAL A 101 5.09 -19.49 2.91
C VAL A 101 4.00 -20.20 2.12
N CYS A 102 4.15 -21.50 1.83
CA CYS A 102 3.13 -22.29 1.14
C CYS A 102 1.80 -22.32 1.92
N ARG A 103 1.85 -22.45 3.25
CA ARG A 103 0.65 -22.38 4.10
C ARG A 103 -0.04 -21.02 4.00
N LEU A 104 0.71 -19.93 4.11
CA LEU A 104 0.15 -18.57 3.97
C LEU A 104 -0.50 -18.36 2.61
N VAL A 105 0.11 -18.84 1.52
CA VAL A 105 -0.49 -18.75 0.19
C VAL A 105 -1.79 -19.54 0.10
N ALA A 106 -1.82 -20.77 0.63
CA ALA A 106 -3.02 -21.61 0.62
C ALA A 106 -4.19 -20.99 1.43
N GLU A 107 -3.88 -20.33 2.55
CA GLU A 107 -4.87 -19.62 3.38
C GLU A 107 -5.48 -18.41 2.64
N LEU A 108 -4.71 -17.71 1.80
CA LEU A 108 -5.22 -16.59 0.99
C LEU A 108 -6.16 -17.04 -0.11
N GLU A 109 -5.87 -18.20 -0.70
CA GLU A 109 -6.73 -18.80 -1.72
C GLU A 109 -8.04 -19.32 -1.09
N ASN A 110 -8.02 -19.65 0.22
CA ASN A 110 -9.17 -20.21 0.95
C ASN A 110 -9.44 -19.49 2.29
N PRO A 111 -9.86 -18.20 2.25
CA PRO A 111 -9.99 -17.37 3.46
C PRO A 111 -11.08 -17.81 4.47
N GLY A 112 -11.81 -18.90 4.19
CA GLY A 112 -12.86 -19.47 5.05
C GLY A 112 -12.39 -20.55 6.04
N GLU A 113 -11.15 -21.03 5.95
CA GLU A 113 -10.64 -22.15 6.78
C GLU A 113 -9.55 -21.73 7.80
N CYS A 114 -9.37 -20.42 8.02
CA CYS A 114 -8.27 -19.92 8.84
C CYS A 114 -8.49 -20.19 10.34
N SER A 115 -7.83 -21.23 10.86
CA SER A 115 -7.58 -21.38 12.29
C SER A 115 -6.54 -20.36 12.74
N ALA A 116 -6.84 -19.64 13.83
CA ALA A 116 -6.02 -18.58 14.40
C ALA A 116 -4.52 -18.97 14.52
N ILE A 117 -3.64 -18.15 13.97
CA ILE A 117 -2.21 -18.20 14.27
C ILE A 117 -1.96 -17.17 15.39
N ALA A 118 -1.57 -17.70 16.56
CA ALA A 118 -1.11 -16.96 17.72
C ALA A 118 0.38 -16.60 17.60
#